data_AF-A0AAV5BCX3-F1
#
_entry.id   AF-A0AAV5BCX3-F1
#
_cell.length_a   1.000
_cell.length_b   1.000
_cell.length_c   1.000
_cell.angle_alpha   90.00
_cell.angle_beta   90.00
_cell.angle_gamma   90.00
#
_symmetry.space_group_name_H-M   'P 1'
#
loop_
_entity.id
_entity.type
_entity.pdbx_description
1 polymer ?
#
loop_
_entity_poly.entity_id
_entity_poly.type
_entity_poly.pdbx_seq_one_letter_code
_entity_poly.pdbx_strand_id
1 'polypeptide(L)'
;MAVPAHIRNVPRPVNTVVVDNGKEGPNRFSVRERSGTKYIQHGNPQPRNGKVIGHIFEGKYVPLHTETASEGPDMLSYGAAAFAHSVSSDILSDLLDIYPIKDACTIMAIAMLRVIRPSITAERIATHYRRTFVSRYYPGLALSANTICTFQQKIGQDGKRRRDFYQKRASSVMEDHHIAVDGTLKQDNSNVNDLSAFSYKARTKGCREVSILYAYDIEAMEPVCAEVFPGNSIDASSYAAFIRDNDIRKGIIVSDKGFPPSQIKKELEERPDLHFLTPIRRNDVRIANNDMLSFEGVLSGVDDHVVYKKTSDPGRTISICLPIGQKSGNRRSGLSGAQEKTERLPARKL
;
A
#
# COMPACT_ATOMS: atom_id res chain seq x y z
N MET A 1 12.60 51.50 0.18
CA MET A 1 13.85 52.14 0.67
C MET A 1 14.56 52.82 -0.50
N ALA A 2 15.34 53.86 -0.24
CA ALA A 2 16.09 54.53 -1.30
C ALA A 2 17.25 53.63 -1.76
N VAL A 3 17.31 53.30 -3.04
CA VAL A 3 18.42 52.50 -3.62
C VAL A 3 19.72 53.32 -3.48
N PRO A 4 20.83 52.76 -2.98
CA PRO A 4 22.10 53.49 -2.88
C PRO A 4 22.64 53.98 -4.23
N ALA A 5 23.37 55.10 -4.25
CA ALA A 5 23.90 55.70 -5.49
C ALA A 5 24.82 54.74 -6.26
N HIS A 6 25.70 54.02 -5.56
CA HIS A 6 26.61 53.05 -6.18
C HIS A 6 25.86 51.90 -6.87
N ILE A 7 24.66 51.53 -6.40
CA ILE A 7 23.79 50.55 -7.06
C ILE A 7 23.03 51.17 -8.24
N ARG A 8 22.54 52.42 -8.09
CA ARG A 8 21.83 53.12 -9.18
C ARG A 8 22.71 53.38 -10.39
N ASN A 9 24.02 53.47 -10.21
CA ASN A 9 24.98 53.79 -11.28
C ASN A 9 25.56 52.54 -11.96
N VAL A 10 25.17 51.33 -11.56
CA VAL A 10 25.63 50.09 -12.20
C VAL A 10 25.16 50.04 -13.67
N PRO A 11 26.06 49.79 -14.65
CA PRO A 11 25.70 49.61 -16.05
C PRO A 11 24.65 48.50 -16.25
N ARG A 12 23.58 48.82 -16.98
CA ARG A 12 22.43 47.93 -17.20
C ARG A 12 21.66 48.37 -18.46
N PRO A 13 20.72 47.56 -18.99
CA PRO A 13 19.91 47.93 -20.15
C PRO A 13 19.17 49.26 -19.97
N VAL A 14 19.02 50.00 -21.08
CA VAL A 14 18.29 51.28 -21.13
C VAL A 14 16.80 51.08 -20.82
N ASN A 15 16.11 52.14 -20.41
CA ASN A 15 14.68 52.12 -20.02
C ASN A 15 14.35 51.18 -18.84
N THR A 16 15.28 51.06 -17.88
CA THR A 16 15.11 50.24 -16.67
C THR A 16 15.12 51.08 -15.40
N VAL A 17 14.58 50.53 -14.33
CA VAL A 17 14.63 51.10 -12.98
C VAL A 17 15.08 50.04 -11.98
N VAL A 18 15.91 50.46 -11.01
CA VAL A 18 16.32 49.60 -9.90
C VAL A 18 15.36 49.80 -8.74
N VAL A 19 14.85 48.71 -8.18
CA VAL A 19 13.97 48.70 -7.01
C VAL A 19 14.62 47.84 -5.92
N ASP A 20 14.83 48.45 -4.75
CA ASP A 20 15.23 47.74 -3.53
C ASP A 20 13.98 47.09 -2.92
N ASN A 21 13.96 45.76 -2.88
CA ASN A 21 12.86 44.99 -2.28
C ASN A 21 12.97 44.85 -0.76
N GLY A 22 14.05 45.37 -0.15
CA GLY A 22 14.27 45.40 1.29
C GLY A 22 14.59 44.06 1.94
N LYS A 23 14.78 43.00 1.15
CA LYS A 23 15.22 41.69 1.65
C LYS A 23 16.73 41.59 1.46
N GLU A 24 17.43 41.20 2.52
CA GLU A 24 18.83 40.79 2.43
C GLU A 24 18.99 39.59 1.48
N GLY A 25 20.04 39.60 0.66
CA GLY A 25 20.36 38.50 -0.26
C GLY A 25 20.63 38.92 -1.71
N PRO A 26 20.97 37.96 -2.60
CA PRO A 26 21.43 38.26 -3.95
C PRO A 26 20.42 38.99 -4.85
N ASN A 27 19.14 38.82 -4.54
CA ASN A 27 18.04 39.40 -5.31
C ASN A 27 17.52 40.72 -4.73
N ARG A 28 18.25 41.38 -3.81
CA ARG A 28 17.81 42.61 -3.14
C ARG A 28 17.47 43.74 -4.12
N PHE A 29 18.37 43.99 -5.06
CA PHE A 29 18.24 45.07 -6.03
C PHE A 29 17.73 44.53 -7.36
N SER A 30 16.40 44.56 -7.53
CA SER A 30 15.75 44.11 -8.77
C SER A 30 15.80 45.19 -9.85
N VAL A 31 16.14 44.81 -11.08
CA VAL A 31 16.08 45.66 -12.26
C VAL A 31 14.80 45.36 -13.02
N ARG A 32 13.94 46.37 -13.16
CA ARG A 32 12.64 46.26 -13.82
C ARG A 32 12.61 47.10 -15.09
N GLU A 33 11.96 46.60 -16.12
CA GLU A 33 11.65 47.41 -17.31
C GLU A 33 10.68 48.53 -16.93
N ARG A 34 10.72 49.66 -17.63
CA ARG A 34 9.65 50.67 -17.57
C ARG A 34 8.56 50.28 -18.57
N SER A 35 7.43 49.79 -18.09
CA SER A 35 6.28 49.38 -18.91
C SER A 35 5.15 50.41 -18.81
N GLY A 36 5.17 51.40 -19.70
CA GLY A 36 4.10 52.38 -19.86
C GLY A 36 4.01 53.42 -18.73
N THR A 37 2.85 54.07 -18.65
CA THR A 37 2.63 55.26 -17.83
C THR A 37 1.38 55.10 -16.97
N LYS A 38 1.50 55.43 -15.68
CA LYS A 38 0.39 55.50 -14.72
C LYS A 38 -0.01 56.95 -14.56
N TYR A 39 -1.23 57.29 -14.98
CA TYR A 39 -1.82 58.61 -14.75
C TYR A 39 -2.28 58.73 -13.29
N ILE A 40 -1.95 59.83 -12.64
CA ILE A 40 -2.31 60.11 -11.25
C ILE A 40 -3.26 61.31 -11.25
N GLN A 41 -4.34 61.22 -10.48
CA GLN A 41 -5.33 62.30 -10.38
C GLN A 41 -4.65 63.55 -9.80
N HIS A 42 -4.73 64.67 -10.52
CA HIS A 42 -4.05 65.94 -10.19
C HIS A 42 -2.51 65.90 -10.18
N GLY A 43 -1.88 64.99 -10.94
CA GLY A 43 -0.42 64.91 -11.02
C GLY A 43 0.12 64.51 -12.40
N ASN A 44 1.41 64.73 -12.61
CA ASN A 44 2.10 64.32 -13.84
C ASN A 44 2.12 62.78 -13.97
N PRO A 45 1.92 62.25 -15.19
CA PRO A 45 1.96 60.81 -15.44
C PRO A 45 3.29 60.21 -14.98
N GLN A 46 3.25 59.13 -14.20
CA GLN A 46 4.43 58.47 -13.64
C GLN A 46 4.77 57.19 -14.41
N PRO A 47 6.05 56.84 -14.59
CA PRO A 47 6.42 55.58 -15.23
C PRO A 47 5.93 54.39 -14.40
N ARG A 48 5.30 53.42 -15.07
CA ARG A 48 4.88 52.16 -14.45
C ARG A 48 6.00 51.13 -14.63
N ASN A 49 6.38 50.48 -13.53
CA ASN A 49 7.40 49.44 -13.56
C ASN A 49 6.79 48.12 -14.06
N GLY A 50 7.47 47.48 -15.01
CA GLY A 50 7.10 46.19 -15.59
C GLY A 50 7.78 45.00 -14.92
N LYS A 51 8.04 43.94 -15.71
CA LYS A 51 8.63 42.71 -15.19
C LYS A 51 10.08 42.91 -14.74
N VAL A 52 10.53 42.04 -13.84
CA VAL A 52 11.94 41.97 -13.45
C VAL A 52 12.71 41.35 -14.62
N ILE A 53 13.77 42.02 -15.06
CA ILE A 53 14.63 41.55 -16.16
C ILE A 53 16.03 41.14 -15.67
N GLY A 54 16.30 41.28 -14.37
CA GLY A 54 17.57 40.91 -13.76
C GLY A 54 17.73 41.53 -12.37
N HIS A 55 18.90 41.34 -11.79
CA HIS A 55 19.26 41.84 -10.46
C HIS A 55 20.63 42.51 -10.50
N ILE A 56 20.92 43.38 -9.52
CA ILE A 56 22.27 43.89 -9.28
C ILE A 56 22.86 43.15 -8.10
N PHE A 57 23.98 42.46 -8.32
CA PHE A 57 24.73 41.74 -7.31
C PHE A 57 26.21 42.11 -7.42
N GLU A 58 26.85 42.45 -6.31
CA GLU A 58 28.27 42.86 -6.24
C GLU A 58 28.67 43.94 -7.28
N GLY A 59 27.81 44.94 -7.48
CA GLY A 59 28.08 46.05 -8.40
C GLY A 59 27.94 45.69 -9.88
N LYS A 60 27.43 44.49 -10.21
CA LYS A 60 27.21 44.03 -11.58
C LYS A 60 25.74 43.73 -11.84
N TYR A 61 25.26 44.11 -13.02
CA TYR A 61 23.95 43.67 -13.50
C TYR A 61 24.02 42.21 -13.96
N VAL A 62 23.13 41.39 -13.42
CA VAL A 62 22.95 39.98 -13.75
C VAL A 62 21.57 39.84 -14.41
N PRO A 63 21.49 39.47 -15.70
CA PRO A 63 20.20 39.28 -16.38
C PRO A 63 19.43 38.11 -15.76
N LEU A 64 18.11 38.14 -15.91
CA LEU A 64 17.28 37.03 -15.49
C LEU A 64 17.50 35.84 -16.43
N HIS A 65 17.99 34.74 -15.91
CA HIS A 65 18.09 33.46 -16.61
C HIS A 65 16.89 32.57 -16.28
N THR A 66 16.65 31.56 -17.11
CA THR A 66 15.70 30.49 -16.79
C THR A 66 16.13 29.78 -15.51
N GLU A 67 15.16 29.25 -14.77
CA GLU A 67 15.48 28.48 -13.57
C GLU A 67 16.37 27.29 -13.91
N THR A 68 17.34 27.01 -13.04
CA THR A 68 18.19 25.83 -13.18
C THR A 68 17.33 24.57 -13.23
N ALA A 69 17.58 23.71 -14.22
CA ALA A 69 16.80 22.48 -14.46
C ALA A 69 15.30 22.73 -14.74
N SER A 70 14.96 23.82 -15.43
CA SER A 70 13.58 24.14 -15.86
C SER A 70 12.92 23.04 -16.69
N GLU A 71 13.72 22.26 -17.43
CA GLU A 71 13.23 21.13 -18.26
C GLU A 71 13.27 19.79 -17.52
N GLY A 72 13.74 19.77 -16.27
CA GLY A 72 13.97 18.55 -15.51
C GLY A 72 15.33 17.91 -15.81
N PRO A 73 15.51 16.61 -15.49
CA PRO A 73 16.78 15.92 -15.70
C PRO A 73 16.96 15.45 -17.15
N ASP A 74 18.21 15.46 -17.63
CA ASP A 74 18.58 15.04 -18.99
C ASP A 74 18.31 13.55 -19.27
N MET A 75 18.33 12.72 -18.23
CA MET A 75 18.14 11.27 -18.33
C MET A 75 17.21 10.74 -17.24
N LEU A 76 16.43 9.72 -17.60
CA LEU A 76 15.50 9.03 -16.71
C LEU A 76 15.86 7.55 -16.59
N SER A 77 15.71 7.00 -15.39
CA SER A 77 15.82 5.55 -15.19
C SER A 77 14.57 4.85 -15.74
N TYR A 78 14.77 3.91 -16.66
CA TYR A 78 13.72 3.22 -17.39
C TYR A 78 13.41 1.81 -16.85
N GLY A 79 14.41 0.91 -16.82
CA GLY A 79 14.18 -0.54 -16.72
C GLY A 79 13.22 -0.98 -15.61
N ALA A 80 13.48 -0.60 -14.36
CA ALA A 80 12.63 -1.00 -13.24
C ALA A 80 11.22 -0.37 -13.29
N ALA A 81 11.10 0.86 -13.80
CA ALA A 81 9.81 1.53 -13.98
C ALA A 81 8.99 0.89 -15.10
N ALA A 82 9.65 0.54 -16.22
CA ALA A 82 9.01 -0.12 -17.35
C ALA A 82 8.50 -1.51 -16.99
N PHE A 83 9.31 -2.30 -16.26
CA PHE A 83 8.89 -3.61 -15.79
C PHE A 83 7.68 -3.51 -14.87
N ALA A 84 7.74 -2.67 -13.83
CA ALA A 84 6.63 -2.47 -12.91
C ALA A 84 5.35 -2.00 -13.64
N HIS A 85 5.48 -1.06 -14.58
CA HIS A 85 4.35 -0.59 -15.39
C HIS A 85 3.75 -1.70 -16.27
N SER A 86 4.58 -2.59 -16.84
CA SER A 86 4.11 -3.66 -17.72
C SER A 86 3.27 -4.72 -17.01
N VAL A 87 3.46 -4.89 -15.69
CA VAL A 87 2.78 -5.93 -14.88
C VAL A 87 1.73 -5.37 -13.92
N SER A 88 1.41 -4.07 -13.99
CA SER A 88 0.47 -3.42 -13.06
C SER A 88 -0.69 -2.70 -13.77
N SER A 89 -0.94 -3.02 -15.04
CA SER A 89 -1.97 -2.34 -15.86
C SER A 89 -3.40 -2.67 -15.40
N ASP A 90 -3.62 -3.90 -14.93
CA ASP A 90 -4.87 -4.38 -14.33
C ASP A 90 -5.21 -3.57 -13.06
N ILE A 91 -4.23 -3.38 -12.17
CA ILE A 91 -4.40 -2.62 -10.93
C ILE A 91 -4.75 -1.16 -11.24
N LEU A 92 -4.13 -0.57 -12.26
CA LEU A 92 -4.46 0.79 -12.69
C LEU A 92 -5.90 0.88 -13.22
N SER A 93 -6.34 -0.11 -14.00
CA SER A 93 -7.72 -0.16 -14.50
C SER A 93 -8.73 -0.20 -13.35
N ASP A 94 -8.50 -1.07 -12.36
CA ASP A 94 -9.37 -1.16 -11.18
C ASP A 94 -9.37 0.14 -10.36
N LEU A 95 -8.21 0.80 -10.24
CA LEU A 95 -8.12 2.10 -9.57
C LEU A 95 -8.88 3.19 -10.33
N LEU A 96 -8.86 3.20 -11.67
CA LEU A 96 -9.55 4.21 -12.50
C LEU A 96 -11.07 4.06 -12.48
N ASP A 97 -11.58 2.84 -12.28
CA ASP A 97 -13.01 2.60 -12.09
C ASP A 97 -13.55 3.22 -10.80
N ILE A 98 -12.67 3.46 -9.81
CA ILE A 98 -13.08 3.72 -8.42
C ILE A 98 -12.59 5.07 -7.91
N TYR A 99 -11.40 5.51 -8.31
CA TYR A 99 -10.78 6.76 -7.87
C TYR A 99 -10.76 7.79 -8.99
N PRO A 100 -10.76 9.10 -8.66
CA PRO A 100 -10.50 10.13 -9.66
C PRO A 100 -9.15 9.86 -10.34
N ILE A 101 -9.05 10.15 -11.64
CA ILE A 101 -7.85 9.87 -12.45
C ILE A 101 -6.54 10.33 -11.78
N LYS A 102 -6.56 11.53 -11.19
CA LYS A 102 -5.40 12.09 -10.49
C LYS A 102 -5.00 11.26 -9.28
N ASP A 103 -5.97 10.77 -8.52
CA ASP A 103 -5.74 9.99 -7.31
C ASP A 103 -5.28 8.58 -7.66
N ALA A 104 -5.90 7.93 -8.64
CA ALA A 104 -5.47 6.64 -9.19
C ALA A 104 -4.00 6.67 -9.67
N CYS A 105 -3.66 7.66 -10.50
CA CYS A 105 -2.28 7.88 -10.95
C CYS A 105 -1.32 8.17 -9.79
N THR A 106 -1.77 8.91 -8.77
CA THR A 106 -0.94 9.21 -7.58
C THR A 106 -0.67 7.96 -6.76
N ILE A 107 -1.69 7.11 -6.53
CA ILE A 107 -1.56 5.81 -5.86
C ILE A 107 -0.53 4.96 -6.61
N MET A 108 -0.71 4.82 -7.93
CA MET A 108 0.14 3.99 -8.76
C MET A 108 1.59 4.49 -8.80
N ALA A 109 1.81 5.80 -8.95
CA ALA A 109 3.15 6.38 -8.92
C ALA A 109 3.85 6.13 -7.57
N ILE A 110 3.16 6.32 -6.44
CA ILE A 110 3.73 6.09 -5.11
C ILE A 110 4.05 4.60 -4.91
N ALA A 111 3.13 3.71 -5.28
CA ALA A 111 3.31 2.26 -5.15
C ALA A 111 4.49 1.78 -6.01
N MET A 112 4.54 2.17 -7.27
CA MET A 112 5.61 1.83 -8.20
C MET A 112 6.97 2.31 -7.71
N LEU A 113 7.07 3.52 -7.19
CA LEU A 113 8.33 4.05 -6.61
C LEU A 113 8.77 3.27 -5.37
N ARG A 114 7.84 2.79 -4.54
CA ARG A 114 8.13 1.96 -3.37
C ARG A 114 8.56 0.54 -3.73
N VAL A 115 8.07 0.00 -4.85
CA VAL A 115 8.53 -1.28 -5.40
C VAL A 115 9.95 -1.14 -5.97
N ILE A 116 10.18 -0.10 -6.79
CA ILE A 116 11.50 0.15 -7.41
C ILE A 116 12.57 0.47 -6.35
N ARG A 117 12.19 1.22 -5.31
CA ARG A 117 13.06 1.57 -4.18
C ARG A 117 12.37 1.28 -2.86
N PRO A 118 12.56 0.05 -2.32
CA PRO A 118 12.05 -0.31 -1.01
C PRO A 118 12.50 0.71 0.05
N SER A 119 11.60 1.01 1.00
CA SER A 119 11.85 1.94 2.10
C SER A 119 12.10 3.40 1.71
N ILE A 120 11.71 3.82 0.51
CA ILE A 120 11.73 5.24 0.12
C ILE A 120 10.81 6.09 1.04
N THR A 121 11.37 7.14 1.62
CA THR A 121 10.63 8.09 2.47
C THR A 121 9.81 9.06 1.62
N ALA A 122 8.73 9.61 2.17
CA ALA A 122 7.87 10.58 1.47
C ALA A 122 8.65 11.81 0.96
N GLU A 123 9.69 12.23 1.69
CA GLU A 123 10.60 13.32 1.30
C GLU A 123 11.36 13.04 0.00
N ARG A 124 11.66 11.77 -0.28
CA ARG A 124 12.47 11.37 -1.44
C ARG A 124 11.63 10.98 -2.66
N ILE A 125 10.33 10.71 -2.48
CA ILE A 125 9.43 10.30 -3.57
C ILE A 125 9.45 11.34 -4.70
N ALA A 126 9.35 12.64 -4.41
CA ALA A 126 9.37 13.69 -5.42
C ALA A 126 10.62 13.66 -6.31
N THR A 127 11.77 13.39 -5.70
CA THR A 127 13.07 13.36 -6.38
C THR A 127 13.18 12.12 -7.26
N HIS A 128 12.76 10.95 -6.76
CA HIS A 128 12.79 9.72 -7.55
C HIS A 128 11.77 9.71 -8.68
N TYR A 129 10.57 10.22 -8.44
CA TYR A 129 9.57 10.43 -9.47
C TYR A 129 10.15 11.21 -10.67
N ARG A 130 10.77 12.37 -10.40
CA ARG A 130 11.39 13.22 -11.44
C ARG A 130 12.53 12.54 -12.20
N ARG A 131 13.23 11.57 -11.60
CA ARG A 131 14.42 10.90 -12.17
C ARG A 131 14.13 9.54 -12.79
N THR A 132 12.87 9.12 -12.83
CA THR A 132 12.45 7.81 -13.37
C THR A 132 11.33 7.97 -14.37
N PHE A 133 11.14 6.96 -15.23
CA PHE A 133 10.05 6.91 -16.20
C PHE A 133 8.65 6.89 -15.58
N VAL A 134 8.53 6.73 -14.25
CA VAL A 134 7.26 6.93 -13.53
C VAL A 134 6.65 8.30 -13.83
N SER A 135 7.47 9.34 -13.97
CA SER A 135 7.02 10.69 -14.36
C SER A 135 6.52 10.81 -15.80
N ARG A 136 6.88 9.87 -16.67
CA ARG A 136 6.40 9.79 -18.06
C ARG A 136 5.11 9.00 -18.14
N TYR A 137 4.96 7.94 -17.34
CA TYR A 137 3.73 7.16 -17.25
C TYR A 137 2.59 7.93 -16.58
N TYR A 138 2.90 8.69 -15.52
CA TYR A 138 1.92 9.47 -14.76
C TYR A 138 2.34 10.94 -14.70
N PRO A 139 2.17 11.72 -15.78
CA PRO A 139 2.70 13.08 -15.86
C PRO A 139 2.00 14.08 -14.93
N GLY A 140 2.72 15.13 -14.53
CA GLY A 140 2.14 16.27 -13.82
C GLY A 140 1.78 16.05 -12.35
N LEU A 141 2.19 14.93 -11.74
CA LEU A 141 1.89 14.66 -10.33
C LEU A 141 2.73 15.52 -9.38
N ALA A 142 2.06 16.13 -8.39
CA ALA A 142 2.68 16.85 -7.29
C ALA A 142 2.96 15.88 -6.12
N LEU A 143 4.19 15.37 -6.03
CA LEU A 143 4.57 14.36 -5.05
C LEU A 143 5.48 14.91 -3.94
N SER A 144 5.21 16.11 -3.44
CA SER A 144 5.91 16.65 -2.26
C SER A 144 5.56 15.84 -1.01
N ALA A 145 6.43 15.84 0.01
CA ALA A 145 6.16 15.13 1.27
C ALA A 145 4.82 15.54 1.88
N ASN A 146 4.53 16.84 1.96
CA ASN A 146 3.27 17.36 2.48
C ASN A 146 2.07 16.86 1.67
N THR A 147 2.17 16.91 0.33
CA THR A 147 1.10 16.45 -0.56
C THR A 147 0.83 14.96 -0.36
N ILE A 148 1.90 14.14 -0.26
CA ILE A 148 1.79 12.70 -0.05
C ILE A 148 1.16 12.39 1.31
N CYS A 149 1.59 13.07 2.38
CA CYS A 149 1.02 12.86 3.72
C CYS A 149 -0.47 13.19 3.75
N THR A 150 -0.87 14.35 3.23
CA THR A 150 -2.29 14.72 3.12
C THR A 150 -3.06 13.74 2.25
N PHE A 151 -2.47 13.26 1.15
CA PHE A 151 -3.12 12.31 0.26
C PHE A 151 -3.36 10.95 0.93
N GLN A 152 -2.37 10.42 1.65
CA GLN A 152 -2.51 9.16 2.40
C GLN A 152 -3.59 9.25 3.49
N GLN A 153 -3.69 10.40 4.17
CA GLN A 153 -4.77 10.64 5.13
C GLN A 153 -6.15 10.59 4.46
N LYS A 154 -6.31 11.25 3.29
CA LYS A 154 -7.57 11.23 2.53
C LYS A 154 -7.96 9.82 2.06
N ILE A 155 -7.00 9.04 1.55
CA ILE A 155 -7.23 7.64 1.19
C ILE A 155 -7.69 6.83 2.41
N GLY A 156 -7.07 7.04 3.57
CA GLY A 156 -7.45 6.35 4.81
C GLY A 156 -8.86 6.71 5.29
N GLN A 157 -9.24 7.98 5.16
CA GLN A 157 -10.56 8.49 5.53
C GLN A 157 -11.68 7.99 4.61
N ASP A 158 -11.39 7.76 3.32
CA ASP A 158 -12.36 7.24 2.35
C ASP A 158 -12.45 5.70 2.42
N GLY A 159 -13.03 5.21 3.53
CA GLY A 159 -13.25 3.78 3.73
C GLY A 159 -14.16 3.15 2.68
N LYS A 160 -15.07 3.93 2.08
CA LYS A 160 -15.97 3.43 1.04
C LYS A 160 -15.19 3.09 -0.24
N ARG A 161 -14.44 4.03 -0.81
CA ARG A 161 -13.66 3.75 -2.03
C ARG A 161 -12.63 2.63 -1.83
N ARG A 162 -12.04 2.57 -0.64
CA ARG A 162 -11.09 1.49 -0.30
C ARG A 162 -11.79 0.12 -0.31
N ARG A 163 -13.00 0.03 0.27
CA ARG A 163 -13.83 -1.18 0.21
C ARG A 163 -14.24 -1.52 -1.22
N ASP A 164 -14.72 -0.52 -1.97
CA ASP A 164 -15.13 -0.71 -3.37
C ASP A 164 -13.96 -1.25 -4.20
N PHE A 165 -12.73 -0.79 -3.94
CA PHE A 165 -11.52 -1.29 -4.60
C PHE A 165 -11.20 -2.73 -4.24
N TYR A 166 -11.26 -3.10 -2.96
CA TYR A 166 -11.07 -4.48 -2.55
C TYR A 166 -12.15 -5.42 -3.10
N GLN A 167 -13.40 -4.97 -3.18
CA GLN A 167 -14.48 -5.74 -3.80
C GLN A 167 -14.25 -5.94 -5.29
N LYS A 168 -13.77 -4.90 -6.00
CA LYS A 168 -13.39 -5.02 -7.40
C LYS A 168 -12.28 -6.05 -7.58
N ARG A 169 -11.20 -5.98 -6.79
CA ARG A 169 -10.12 -6.99 -6.82
C ARG A 169 -10.65 -8.40 -6.54
N ALA A 170 -11.48 -8.56 -5.51
CA ALA A 170 -12.09 -9.85 -5.18
C ALA A 170 -13.03 -10.39 -6.26
N SER A 171 -13.70 -9.51 -7.02
CA SER A 171 -14.57 -9.91 -8.12
C SER A 171 -13.81 -10.47 -9.32
N SER A 172 -12.57 -10.04 -9.51
CA SER A 172 -11.66 -10.51 -10.57
C SER A 172 -11.06 -11.89 -10.28
N VAL A 173 -11.15 -12.37 -9.03
CA VAL A 173 -10.74 -13.72 -8.64
C VAL A 173 -11.61 -14.75 -9.36
N MET A 174 -10.96 -15.71 -10.03
CA MET A 174 -11.64 -16.77 -10.76
C MET A 174 -12.38 -17.70 -9.80
N GLU A 175 -13.42 -18.39 -10.30
CA GLU A 175 -14.28 -19.24 -9.46
C GLU A 175 -13.53 -20.42 -8.83
N ASP A 176 -12.51 -20.94 -9.52
CA ASP A 176 -11.69 -22.06 -9.12
C ASP A 176 -10.42 -21.67 -8.34
N HIS A 177 -10.19 -20.38 -8.11
CA HIS A 177 -9.07 -19.90 -7.30
C HIS A 177 -9.33 -20.06 -5.79
N HIS A 178 -8.24 -20.26 -5.04
CA HIS A 178 -8.23 -20.44 -3.61
C HIS A 178 -7.80 -19.15 -2.92
N ILE A 179 -8.50 -18.79 -1.83
CA ILE A 179 -8.20 -17.58 -1.07
C ILE A 179 -7.52 -17.94 0.26
N ALA A 180 -6.23 -17.66 0.40
CA ALA A 180 -5.56 -17.77 1.69
C ALA A 180 -5.84 -16.52 2.53
N VAL A 181 -6.28 -16.71 3.78
CA VAL A 181 -6.40 -15.59 4.74
C VAL A 181 -5.37 -15.78 5.84
N ASP A 182 -4.47 -14.82 5.95
CA ASP A 182 -3.41 -14.84 6.96
C ASP A 182 -3.30 -13.51 7.71
N GLY A 183 -2.94 -13.62 8.99
CA GLY A 183 -2.81 -12.50 9.90
C GLY A 183 -1.38 -12.26 10.30
N THR A 184 -0.90 -11.02 10.13
CA THR A 184 0.41 -10.60 10.62
C THR A 184 0.27 -9.52 11.67
N LEU A 185 1.07 -9.64 12.74
CA LEU A 185 1.24 -8.59 13.74
C LEU A 185 2.37 -7.66 13.31
N LYS A 186 2.07 -6.37 13.21
CA LYS A 186 3.06 -5.34 12.89
C LYS A 186 3.30 -4.47 14.11
N GLN A 187 4.57 -4.28 14.47
CA GLN A 187 4.92 -3.43 15.60
C GLN A 187 4.43 -2.00 15.35
N ASP A 188 3.71 -1.48 16.33
CA ASP A 188 3.22 -0.11 16.36
C ASP A 188 3.17 0.35 17.82
N ASN A 189 4.09 1.23 18.19
CA ASN A 189 4.12 1.86 19.52
C ASN A 189 3.53 3.28 19.47
N SER A 190 2.77 3.59 18.43
CA SER A 190 2.13 4.89 18.30
C SER A 190 1.13 5.14 19.43
N ASN A 191 1.05 6.40 19.84
CA ASN A 191 0.03 6.92 20.75
C ASN A 191 -1.00 7.79 20.01
N VAL A 192 -0.91 7.89 18.68
CA VAL A 192 -1.80 8.73 17.86
C VAL A 192 -2.90 7.94 17.16
N ASN A 193 -3.01 6.63 17.41
CA ASN A 193 -4.08 5.79 16.88
C ASN A 193 -4.62 4.83 17.95
N ASP A 194 -5.86 4.38 17.73
CA ASP A 194 -6.58 3.49 18.67
C ASP A 194 -6.39 2.00 18.34
N LEU A 195 -5.57 1.66 17.34
CA LEU A 195 -5.31 0.28 16.90
C LEU A 195 -4.08 -0.31 17.63
N SER A 196 -3.15 0.54 18.04
CA SER A 196 -1.92 0.21 18.75
C SER A 196 -2.22 -0.38 20.13
N ALA A 197 -2.09 -1.71 20.25
CA ALA A 197 -2.43 -2.42 21.48
C ALA A 197 -1.48 -3.59 21.76
N PHE A 198 -1.43 -4.03 23.01
CA PHE A 198 -0.62 -5.19 23.38
C PHE A 198 -1.31 -6.48 22.91
N SER A 199 -0.64 -7.21 22.01
CA SER A 199 -1.09 -8.50 21.52
C SER A 199 -0.74 -9.63 22.49
N TYR A 200 -1.18 -10.86 22.18
CA TYR A 200 -0.73 -12.06 22.90
C TYR A 200 0.80 -12.22 22.90
N LYS A 201 1.49 -11.78 21.83
CA LYS A 201 2.96 -11.86 21.71
C LYS A 201 3.70 -10.72 22.44
N ALA A 202 2.97 -9.74 22.96
CA ALA A 202 3.55 -8.64 23.72
C ALA A 202 4.33 -9.11 24.96
N ARG A 203 3.93 -10.22 25.59
CA ARG A 203 4.63 -10.77 26.75
C ARG A 203 6.10 -11.12 26.46
N THR A 204 6.41 -11.49 25.23
CA THR A 204 7.77 -11.86 24.81
C THR A 204 8.54 -10.67 24.22
N LYS A 205 7.84 -9.75 23.53
CA LYS A 205 8.47 -8.65 22.78
C LYS A 205 8.47 -7.29 23.49
N GLY A 206 7.58 -7.07 24.46
CA GLY A 206 7.46 -5.80 25.20
C GLY A 206 6.98 -4.61 24.37
N CYS A 207 6.40 -4.82 23.19
CA CYS A 207 5.91 -3.76 22.30
C CYS A 207 4.41 -3.90 22.01
N ARG A 208 3.79 -2.76 21.66
CA ARG A 208 2.43 -2.71 21.08
C ARG A 208 2.50 -3.06 19.59
N GLU A 209 1.41 -3.61 19.09
CA GLU A 209 1.28 -4.08 17.72
C GLU A 209 -0.10 -3.68 17.16
N VAL A 210 -0.22 -3.68 15.84
CA VAL A 210 -1.48 -3.72 15.10
C VAL A 210 -1.59 -5.06 14.40
N SER A 211 -2.81 -5.59 14.32
CA SER A 211 -3.07 -6.83 13.56
C SER A 211 -3.49 -6.46 12.15
N ILE A 212 -2.90 -7.10 11.15
CA ILE A 212 -3.25 -6.90 9.74
C ILE A 212 -3.65 -8.26 9.17
N LEU A 213 -4.90 -8.37 8.72
CA LEU A 213 -5.39 -9.51 7.97
C LEU A 213 -5.24 -9.24 6.49
N TYR A 214 -4.73 -10.22 5.76
CA TYR A 214 -4.63 -10.21 4.31
C TYR A 214 -5.41 -11.39 3.74
N ALA A 215 -6.06 -11.17 2.60
CA ALA A 215 -6.53 -12.22 1.71
C ALA A 215 -5.64 -12.25 0.47
N TYR A 216 -5.18 -13.44 0.10
CA TYR A 216 -4.37 -13.68 -1.08
C TYR A 216 -5.07 -14.65 -2.00
N ASP A 217 -5.01 -14.36 -3.29
CA ASP A 217 -5.28 -15.33 -4.34
C ASP A 217 -4.02 -16.21 -4.47
N ILE A 218 -4.15 -17.52 -4.20
CA ILE A 218 -3.00 -18.44 -4.17
C ILE A 218 -2.46 -18.66 -5.58
N GLU A 219 -3.33 -18.81 -6.55
CA GLU A 219 -3.00 -19.07 -7.95
C GLU A 219 -2.36 -17.85 -8.61
N ALA A 220 -2.94 -16.67 -8.43
CA ALA A 220 -2.42 -15.43 -8.98
C ALA A 220 -1.25 -14.84 -8.16
N MET A 221 -0.99 -15.38 -6.96
CA MET A 221 0.02 -14.90 -6.01
C MET A 221 -0.09 -13.40 -5.69
N GLU A 222 -1.32 -12.90 -5.57
CA GLU A 222 -1.59 -11.48 -5.33
C GLU A 222 -2.46 -11.23 -4.09
N PRO A 223 -2.25 -10.10 -3.39
CA PRO A 223 -3.15 -9.68 -2.33
C PRO A 223 -4.45 -9.12 -2.92
N VAL A 224 -5.57 -9.69 -2.50
CA VAL A 224 -6.91 -9.32 -2.95
C VAL A 224 -7.49 -8.20 -2.08
N CYS A 225 -7.39 -8.36 -0.76
CA CYS A 225 -7.83 -7.36 0.20
C CYS A 225 -7.02 -7.42 1.50
N ALA A 226 -7.07 -6.33 2.26
CA ALA A 226 -6.39 -6.23 3.54
C ALA A 226 -7.15 -5.33 4.51
N GLU A 227 -7.10 -5.68 5.79
CA GLU A 227 -7.75 -4.90 6.84
C GLU A 227 -6.92 -4.87 8.11
N VAL A 228 -6.98 -3.74 8.82
CA VAL A 228 -6.20 -3.49 10.03
C VAL A 228 -7.12 -3.50 11.23
N PHE A 229 -6.76 -4.29 12.23
CA PHE A 229 -7.47 -4.44 13.49
C PHE A 229 -6.57 -4.05 14.66
N PRO A 230 -7.16 -3.72 15.83
CA PRO A 230 -6.39 -3.51 17.05
C PRO A 230 -5.52 -4.71 17.40
N GLY A 231 -4.30 -4.49 17.91
CA GLY A 231 -3.37 -5.58 18.25
C GLY A 231 -3.85 -6.54 19.33
N ASN A 232 -4.82 -6.12 20.15
CA ASN A 232 -5.49 -6.93 21.16
C ASN A 232 -6.81 -7.55 20.68
N SER A 233 -7.19 -7.31 19.42
CA SER A 233 -8.41 -7.88 18.84
C SER A 233 -8.30 -9.40 18.79
N ILE A 234 -9.37 -10.09 19.14
CA ILE A 234 -9.42 -11.54 19.06
C ILE A 234 -9.48 -11.93 17.58
N ASP A 235 -8.58 -12.82 17.14
CA ASP A 235 -8.49 -13.26 15.74
C ASP A 235 -9.84 -13.72 15.17
N ALA A 236 -10.65 -14.37 16.00
CA ALA A 236 -12.02 -14.80 15.67
C ALA A 236 -12.97 -13.66 15.26
N SER A 237 -13.02 -12.57 16.03
CA SER A 237 -13.90 -11.43 15.73
C SER A 237 -13.38 -10.63 14.54
N SER A 238 -12.07 -10.49 14.45
CA SER A 238 -11.40 -9.82 13.32
C SER A 238 -11.67 -10.57 12.01
N TYR A 239 -11.64 -11.91 12.05
CA TYR A 239 -11.85 -12.76 10.88
C TYR A 239 -13.30 -12.75 10.38
N ALA A 240 -14.29 -12.80 11.27
CA ALA A 240 -15.69 -12.65 10.89
C ALA A 240 -15.98 -11.25 10.34
N ALA A 241 -15.44 -10.20 10.97
CA ALA A 241 -15.54 -8.83 10.48
C ALA A 241 -14.89 -8.68 9.09
N PHE A 242 -13.69 -9.22 8.91
CA PHE A 242 -12.96 -9.19 7.64
C PHE A 242 -13.75 -9.79 6.46
N ILE A 243 -14.38 -10.95 6.65
CA ILE A 243 -15.22 -11.59 5.63
C ILE A 243 -16.42 -10.70 5.29
N ARG A 244 -17.06 -10.11 6.30
CA ARG A 244 -18.25 -9.28 6.15
C ARG A 244 -17.94 -7.94 5.49
N ASP A 245 -16.89 -7.26 5.96
CA ASP A 245 -16.54 -5.90 5.56
C ASP A 245 -15.96 -5.84 4.14
N ASN A 246 -15.35 -6.94 3.69
CA ASN A 246 -14.85 -7.10 2.31
C ASN A 246 -15.81 -7.89 1.39
N ASP A 247 -16.96 -8.32 1.91
CA ASP A 247 -17.98 -9.12 1.20
C ASP A 247 -17.41 -10.33 0.44
N ILE A 248 -16.56 -11.11 1.10
CA ILE A 248 -15.95 -12.31 0.52
C ILE A 248 -17.00 -13.42 0.47
N ARG A 249 -17.57 -13.72 -0.71
CA ARG A 249 -18.68 -14.68 -0.86
C ARG A 249 -18.32 -16.06 -1.37
N LYS A 250 -17.17 -16.19 -2.03
CA LYS A 250 -16.75 -17.41 -2.75
C LYS A 250 -15.29 -17.74 -2.47
N GLY A 251 -14.92 -19.00 -2.68
CA GLY A 251 -13.54 -19.50 -2.57
C GLY A 251 -13.31 -20.34 -1.31
N ILE A 252 -12.11 -20.90 -1.17
CA ILE A 252 -11.72 -21.73 -0.02
C ILE A 252 -10.82 -20.91 0.88
N ILE A 253 -11.27 -20.59 2.09
CA ILE A 253 -10.44 -19.89 3.06
C ILE A 253 -9.44 -20.85 3.71
N VAL A 254 -8.16 -20.65 3.46
CA VAL A 254 -7.09 -21.36 4.15
C VAL A 254 -6.62 -20.53 5.34
N SER A 255 -6.70 -21.07 6.55
CA SER A 255 -6.38 -20.34 7.79
C SER A 255 -5.56 -21.18 8.78
N ASP A 256 -4.81 -20.55 9.69
CA ASP A 256 -4.08 -21.26 10.77
C ASP A 256 -5.02 -21.67 11.93
N LYS A 257 -4.52 -22.46 12.88
CA LYS A 257 -5.21 -22.92 14.11
C LYS A 257 -5.81 -21.79 14.96
N GLY A 258 -5.35 -20.55 14.77
CA GLY A 258 -5.89 -19.36 15.42
C GLY A 258 -7.29 -18.95 14.92
N PHE A 259 -7.75 -19.49 13.79
CA PHE A 259 -8.96 -19.06 13.10
C PHE A 259 -10.03 -20.17 13.03
N PRO A 260 -10.68 -20.52 14.16
CA PRO A 260 -11.60 -21.65 14.21
C PRO A 260 -12.89 -21.40 13.40
N PRO A 261 -13.36 -22.37 12.58
CA PRO A 261 -14.58 -22.25 11.77
C PRO A 261 -15.86 -22.01 12.58
N SER A 262 -15.86 -22.34 13.88
CA SER A 262 -17.00 -22.08 14.76
C SER A 262 -17.33 -20.59 14.89
N GLN A 263 -16.35 -19.72 14.70
CA GLN A 263 -16.49 -18.27 14.87
C GLN A 263 -17.06 -17.59 13.61
N ILE A 264 -16.90 -18.21 12.44
CA ILE A 264 -17.44 -17.75 11.15
C ILE A 264 -18.67 -18.53 10.71
N LYS A 265 -19.28 -19.31 11.61
CA LYS A 265 -20.40 -20.21 11.26
C LYS A 265 -21.55 -19.46 10.58
N LYS A 266 -21.93 -18.29 11.09
CA LYS A 266 -22.98 -17.44 10.50
C LYS A 266 -22.59 -16.96 9.10
N GLU A 267 -21.35 -16.51 8.93
CA GLU A 267 -20.86 -16.01 7.64
C GLU A 267 -20.84 -17.13 6.58
N LEU A 268 -20.48 -18.36 6.97
CA LEU A 268 -20.51 -19.56 6.11
C LEU A 268 -21.93 -20.07 5.79
N GLU A 269 -22.91 -19.78 6.65
CA GLU A 269 -24.33 -20.09 6.40
C GLU A 269 -24.95 -19.10 5.40
N GLU A 270 -24.59 -17.83 5.51
CA GLU A 270 -25.03 -16.77 4.59
C GLU A 270 -24.32 -16.82 3.22
N ARG A 271 -23.15 -17.47 3.15
CA ARG A 271 -22.30 -17.54 1.94
C ARG A 271 -22.02 -19.00 1.59
N PRO A 272 -22.94 -19.66 0.87
CA PRO A 272 -22.85 -21.11 0.63
C PRO A 272 -21.63 -21.52 -0.20
N ASP A 273 -21.13 -20.63 -1.05
CA ASP A 273 -19.98 -20.84 -1.93
C ASP A 273 -18.64 -20.50 -1.26
N LEU A 274 -18.69 -20.10 0.02
CA LEU A 274 -17.51 -19.86 0.85
C LEU A 274 -17.18 -21.13 1.63
N HIS A 275 -16.04 -21.70 1.30
CA HIS A 275 -15.51 -22.92 1.89
C HIS A 275 -14.34 -22.58 2.81
N PHE A 276 -13.88 -23.53 3.62
CA PHE A 276 -12.73 -23.31 4.51
C PHE A 276 -11.86 -24.56 4.61
N LEU A 277 -10.58 -24.33 4.89
CA LEU A 277 -9.55 -25.31 5.16
C LEU A 277 -8.77 -24.87 6.40
N THR A 278 -9.16 -25.38 7.58
CA THR A 278 -8.56 -24.97 8.85
C THR A 278 -7.95 -26.17 9.58
N PRO A 279 -6.73 -26.05 10.12
CA PRO A 279 -6.17 -27.09 10.94
C PRO A 279 -6.92 -27.32 12.25
N ILE A 280 -7.09 -28.58 12.62
CA ILE A 280 -7.64 -28.97 13.91
C ILE A 280 -6.55 -29.05 14.97
N ARG A 281 -6.97 -28.98 16.24
CA ARG A 281 -6.06 -29.18 17.37
C ARG A 281 -5.85 -30.68 17.56
N ARG A 282 -4.66 -31.06 18.02
CA ARG A 282 -4.29 -32.48 18.24
C ARG A 282 -5.19 -33.23 19.23
N ASN A 283 -5.84 -32.50 20.12
CA ASN A 283 -6.76 -33.03 21.12
C ASN A 283 -8.24 -32.88 20.72
N ASP A 284 -8.52 -32.62 19.44
CA ASP A 284 -9.89 -32.50 18.95
C ASP A 284 -10.59 -33.86 18.98
N VAL A 285 -11.79 -33.89 19.57
CA VAL A 285 -12.59 -35.12 19.77
C VAL A 285 -12.90 -35.80 18.42
N ARG A 286 -12.99 -35.04 17.33
CA ARG A 286 -13.24 -35.58 15.99
C ARG A 286 -12.14 -36.52 15.50
N ILE A 287 -10.91 -36.38 16.01
CA ILE A 287 -9.78 -37.26 15.67
C ILE A 287 -10.04 -38.66 16.21
N ALA A 288 -10.42 -38.76 17.48
CA ALA A 288 -10.72 -40.03 18.13
C ALA A 288 -12.00 -40.66 17.57
N ASN A 289 -13.07 -39.85 17.42
CA ASN A 289 -14.38 -40.35 16.95
C ASN A 289 -14.35 -40.93 15.53
N ASN A 290 -13.45 -40.44 14.67
CA ASN A 290 -13.33 -40.89 13.29
C ASN A 290 -12.08 -41.75 13.04
N ASP A 291 -11.37 -42.14 14.12
CA ASP A 291 -10.13 -42.92 14.07
C ASP A 291 -9.11 -42.39 13.04
N MET A 292 -8.90 -41.07 13.05
CA MET A 292 -8.19 -40.36 11.98
C MET A 292 -6.67 -40.62 11.97
N LEU A 293 -6.14 -41.34 12.96
CA LEU A 293 -4.73 -41.74 13.03
C LEU A 293 -4.44 -43.10 12.36
N SER A 294 -5.49 -43.82 11.96
CA SER A 294 -5.39 -45.04 11.16
C SER A 294 -5.34 -44.69 9.68
N PHE A 295 -4.15 -44.41 9.16
CA PHE A 295 -3.98 -43.92 7.78
C PHE A 295 -4.43 -44.93 6.72
N GLU A 296 -4.99 -44.42 5.63
CA GLU A 296 -5.60 -45.19 4.54
C GLU A 296 -4.84 -45.08 3.23
N GLY A 297 -3.91 -44.13 3.12
CA GLY A 297 -3.12 -43.94 1.90
C GLY A 297 -1.88 -43.07 2.11
N VAL A 298 -1.08 -42.97 1.04
CA VAL A 298 0.06 -42.06 0.93
C VAL A 298 -0.25 -41.04 -0.16
N LEU A 299 -0.07 -39.77 0.15
CA LEU A 299 -0.28 -38.65 -0.76
C LEU A 299 0.82 -38.65 -1.81
N SER A 300 0.45 -38.81 -3.07
CA SER A 300 1.36 -38.76 -4.21
C SER A 300 1.60 -37.32 -4.67
N GLY A 301 2.79 -37.01 -5.19
CA GLY A 301 3.11 -35.69 -5.76
C GLY A 301 3.63 -34.65 -4.76
N VAL A 302 4.04 -35.09 -3.58
CA VAL A 302 4.75 -34.27 -2.58
C VAL A 302 6.09 -34.96 -2.30
N ASP A 303 7.17 -34.19 -2.17
CA ASP A 303 8.54 -34.72 -1.95
C ASP A 303 8.66 -35.54 -0.66
N ASP A 304 7.79 -35.26 0.31
CA ASP A 304 7.67 -36.02 1.56
C ASP A 304 6.67 -37.17 1.42
N HIS A 305 7.01 -38.32 2.00
CA HIS A 305 6.07 -39.42 2.19
C HIS A 305 4.98 -39.02 3.18
N VAL A 306 3.89 -38.41 2.72
CA VAL A 306 2.78 -37.95 3.59
C VAL A 306 1.69 -39.01 3.61
N VAL A 307 1.38 -39.59 4.77
CA VAL A 307 0.21 -40.48 4.94
C VAL A 307 -1.04 -39.67 5.20
N TYR A 308 -2.19 -40.15 4.73
CA TYR A 308 -3.46 -39.49 4.98
C TYR A 308 -4.61 -40.44 5.33
N LYS A 309 -5.64 -39.87 5.95
CA LYS A 309 -6.99 -40.45 6.08
C LYS A 309 -8.03 -39.36 5.83
N LYS A 310 -9.11 -39.71 5.14
CA LYS A 310 -10.20 -38.80 4.77
C LYS A 310 -11.53 -39.40 5.20
N THR A 311 -12.27 -38.68 6.04
CA THR A 311 -13.60 -39.08 6.51
C THR A 311 -14.61 -37.97 6.27
N SER A 312 -15.84 -38.34 5.89
CA SER A 312 -16.96 -37.38 5.76
C SER A 312 -17.75 -37.30 7.07
N ASP A 313 -18.00 -36.08 7.54
CA ASP A 313 -18.85 -35.71 8.67
C ASP A 313 -20.05 -34.89 8.11
N PRO A 314 -21.22 -34.78 8.75
CA PRO A 314 -22.38 -34.12 8.14
C PRO A 314 -22.06 -32.70 7.66
N GLY A 315 -22.00 -32.53 6.33
CA GLY A 315 -21.68 -31.27 5.67
C GLY A 315 -20.22 -30.82 5.77
N ARG A 316 -19.27 -31.70 6.14
CA ARG A 316 -17.82 -31.42 6.23
C ARG A 316 -17.00 -32.64 5.80
N THR A 317 -15.81 -32.40 5.29
CA THR A 317 -14.79 -33.42 5.03
C THR A 317 -13.64 -33.20 6.00
N ILE A 318 -13.26 -34.20 6.78
CA ILE A 318 -12.10 -34.11 7.68
C ILE A 318 -10.97 -34.92 7.06
N SER A 319 -9.80 -34.31 6.91
CA SER A 319 -8.62 -34.94 6.32
C SER A 319 -7.42 -34.78 7.25
N ILE A 320 -6.80 -35.87 7.68
CA ILE A 320 -5.52 -35.81 8.41
C ILE A 320 -4.41 -36.21 7.47
N CYS A 321 -3.34 -35.40 7.44
CA CYS A 321 -2.12 -35.66 6.69
C CYS A 321 -0.90 -35.59 7.62
N LEU A 322 0.01 -36.57 7.54
CA LEU A 322 1.18 -36.69 8.40
C LEU A 322 2.42 -37.11 7.61
N PRO A 323 3.55 -36.38 7.65
CA PRO A 323 4.80 -36.83 7.01
C PRO A 323 5.42 -38.04 7.74
N ILE A 324 5.86 -39.05 6.99
CA ILE A 324 6.40 -40.34 7.49
C ILE A 324 7.80 -40.18 8.12
N GLY A 325 8.50 -39.07 7.93
CA GLY A 325 9.86 -38.84 8.44
C GLY A 325 10.02 -38.57 9.94
N GLN A 326 8.96 -38.52 10.75
CA GLN A 326 9.07 -38.30 12.21
C GLN A 326 8.88 -39.54 13.08
N LYS A 327 9.12 -40.74 12.53
CA LYS A 327 9.04 -41.99 13.28
C LYS A 327 10.39 -42.70 13.40
N SER A 328 11.26 -42.20 14.28
CA SER A 328 12.19 -43.06 15.05
C SER A 328 12.85 -42.28 16.19
N GLY A 329 12.18 -42.21 17.35
CA GLY A 329 12.78 -41.66 18.57
C GLY A 329 11.77 -41.21 19.62
N ASN A 330 11.34 -42.15 20.47
CA ASN A 330 10.46 -41.97 21.63
C ASN A 330 9.00 -41.54 21.34
N ARG A 331 8.06 -42.36 21.82
CA ARG A 331 6.59 -42.19 21.75
C ARG A 331 6.03 -40.93 22.45
N ARG A 332 6.86 -39.92 22.74
CA ARG A 332 6.45 -38.64 23.34
C ARG A 332 7.12 -37.41 22.70
N SER A 333 8.00 -37.57 21.72
CA SER A 333 8.85 -36.45 21.23
C SER A 333 8.93 -36.26 19.71
N GLY A 334 8.33 -37.12 18.88
CA GLY A 334 8.44 -37.07 17.40
C GLY A 334 7.21 -36.52 16.66
N LEU A 335 6.58 -35.44 17.14
CA LEU A 335 5.34 -34.89 16.54
C LEU A 335 5.47 -33.38 16.26
N SER A 336 6.56 -32.91 15.63
CA SER A 336 6.72 -31.50 15.26
C SER A 336 6.24 -31.14 13.85
N GLY A 337 5.83 -32.09 13.00
CA GLY A 337 5.51 -31.82 11.57
C GLY A 337 4.05 -32.02 11.11
N ALA A 338 3.10 -32.30 11.99
CA ALA A 338 1.72 -32.63 11.60
C ALA A 338 0.88 -31.39 11.20
N GLN A 339 0.41 -31.32 9.95
CA GLN A 339 -0.68 -30.42 9.52
C GLN A 339 -1.95 -31.24 9.25
N GLU A 340 -2.85 -31.25 10.24
CA GLU A 340 -4.21 -31.80 10.17
C GLU A 340 -5.13 -30.75 9.51
N LYS A 341 -6.15 -31.09 8.71
CA LYS A 341 -7.02 -30.12 8.02
C LYS A 341 -8.51 -30.52 8.06
N THR A 342 -9.42 -29.60 8.36
CA THR A 342 -10.87 -29.76 8.13
C THR A 342 -11.28 -28.96 6.92
N GLU A 343 -12.02 -29.58 6.01
CA GLU A 343 -12.51 -29.03 4.75
C GLU A 343 -14.05 -29.08 4.71
N ARG A 344 -14.68 -28.22 3.91
CA ARG A 344 -16.10 -28.34 3.53
C ARG A 344 -16.18 -28.18 2.03
N LEU A 345 -16.27 -29.29 1.28
CA LEU A 345 -16.37 -29.28 -0.19
C LEU A 345 -17.82 -29.10 -0.66
N PRO A 346 -18.05 -28.56 -1.87
CA PRO A 346 -19.36 -28.60 -2.51
C PRO A 346 -19.81 -30.05 -2.66
N ALA A 347 -21.10 -30.31 -2.46
CA ALA A 347 -21.70 -31.59 -2.79
C ALA A 347 -21.56 -31.79 -4.30
N ARG A 348 -20.50 -32.47 -4.74
CA ARG A 348 -20.45 -33.01 -6.11
C ARG A 348 -21.66 -33.95 -6.22
N LYS A 349 -22.61 -33.59 -7.08
CA LYS A 349 -23.45 -34.59 -7.73
C LYS A 349 -22.48 -35.54 -8.44
N LEU A 350 -22.28 -36.71 -7.86
CA LEU A 350 -21.99 -37.91 -8.65
C LEU A 350 -23.29 -38.34 -9.33
#